data_AF-A0A1Y0H5L5-F1
#
_entry.id   AF-A0A1Y0H5L5-F1
#
_cell.length_a   1.000
_cell.length_b   1.000
_cell.length_c   1.000
_cell.angle_alpha   90.00
_cell.angle_beta   90.00
_cell.angle_gamma   90.00
#
_symmetry.space_group_name_H-M   'P 1'
#
loop_
_entity.id
_entity.type
_entity.pdbx_description
1 polymer ?
#
loop_
_entity_poly.entity_id
_entity_poly.type
_entity_poly.pdbx_seq_one_letter_code
_entity_poly.pdbx_strand_id
1 'polypeptide(L)'
;MDKGGDEHLVALQRLEDALNALQASTSAVRMHLAKSKAIYMEKYFLMDWLRVHQSMIANLFSLKGYWPNLSELQLSDLIDFVKQSDEPLKQLADAGETTGTLRKQDVVSALLPLHYPFKQIWKIRLAIHQIRLDLIYPSGSDSPSTTLVDTPQAHLIPGDPEAQRQAEALNLANELRAHGESLVTDFKSHHLATKLPLVTNSAFAALFLFALSGRLVEDRSDYANITLKATFLILIAYFLFQLQAAVNERLRLKESAKARRRLLVAISDYIDASTGASLNPAIKDIIAYAIEHRDNVQAEPSQFDQKTEELKALVASTKSL
;
A
#
# COMPACT_ATOMS: atom_id res chain seq x y z
N MET A 1 20.97 -13.59 -35.54
CA MET A 1 21.42 -13.10 -34.22
C MET A 1 20.36 -12.15 -33.74
N ASP A 2 19.56 -12.61 -32.79
CA ASP A 2 18.35 -11.95 -32.34
C ASP A 2 18.68 -10.91 -31.27
N LYS A 3 19.00 -9.68 -31.69
CA LYS A 3 19.48 -8.62 -30.79
C LYS A 3 18.43 -8.18 -29.77
N GLY A 4 17.14 -8.37 -30.05
CA GLY A 4 16.05 -7.96 -29.16
C GLY A 4 15.92 -8.82 -27.89
N GLY A 5 16.18 -10.13 -28.00
CA GLY A 5 16.12 -11.04 -26.86
C GLY A 5 17.18 -10.73 -25.79
N ASP A 6 18.40 -10.38 -26.22
CA ASP A 6 19.49 -10.03 -25.31
C ASP A 6 19.25 -8.68 -24.62
N GLU A 7 18.68 -7.69 -25.33
CA GLU A 7 18.37 -6.38 -24.75
C GLU A 7 17.26 -6.45 -23.69
N HIS A 8 16.23 -7.28 -23.90
CA HIS A 8 15.17 -7.49 -22.93
C HIS A 8 15.66 -8.18 -21.65
N LEU A 9 16.51 -9.21 -21.78
CA LEU A 9 17.13 -9.86 -20.62
C LEU A 9 18.02 -8.90 -19.82
N VAL A 10 18.80 -8.07 -20.53
CA VAL A 10 19.61 -7.02 -19.89
C VAL A 10 18.72 -6.00 -19.17
N ALA A 11 17.57 -5.63 -19.75
CA ALA A 11 16.62 -4.73 -19.11
C ALA A 11 15.98 -5.35 -17.85
N LEU A 12 15.64 -6.64 -17.87
CA LEU A 12 15.14 -7.36 -16.68
C LEU A 12 16.16 -7.39 -15.55
N GLN A 13 17.45 -7.62 -15.88
CA GLN A 13 18.52 -7.55 -14.88
C GLN A 13 18.67 -6.13 -14.31
N ARG A 14 18.61 -5.09 -15.17
CA ARG A 14 18.65 -3.69 -14.73
C ARG A 14 17.49 -3.33 -13.81
N LEU A 15 16.31 -3.89 -14.04
CA LEU A 15 15.16 -3.71 -13.15
C LEU A 15 15.41 -4.35 -11.79
N GLU A 16 15.92 -5.59 -11.76
CA GLU A 16 16.28 -6.26 -10.52
C GLU A 16 17.31 -5.46 -9.71
N ASP A 17 18.38 -5.00 -10.36
CA ASP A 17 19.41 -4.18 -9.73
C ASP A 17 18.83 -2.86 -9.19
N ALA A 18 17.96 -2.19 -9.95
CA ALA A 18 17.32 -0.95 -9.53
C ALA A 18 16.38 -1.15 -8.34
N LEU A 19 15.60 -2.24 -8.31
CA LEU A 19 14.72 -2.57 -7.19
C LEU A 19 15.52 -2.94 -5.92
N ASN A 20 16.63 -3.66 -6.08
CA ASN A 20 17.56 -3.97 -4.98
C ASN A 20 18.18 -2.69 -4.40
N ALA A 21 18.62 -1.76 -5.25
CA ALA A 21 19.13 -0.46 -4.81
C ALA A 21 18.06 0.33 -4.03
N LEU A 22 16.84 0.43 -4.59
CA LEU A 22 15.73 1.11 -3.93
C LEU A 22 15.39 0.48 -2.57
N GLN A 23 15.41 -0.86 -2.47
CA GLN A 23 15.17 -1.57 -1.21
C GLN A 23 16.25 -1.26 -0.16
N ALA A 24 17.52 -1.20 -0.57
CA ALA A 24 18.65 -0.86 0.28
C ALA A 24 18.52 0.59 0.81
N SER A 25 18.31 1.56 -0.09
CA SER A 25 18.11 2.97 0.28
C SER A 25 16.93 3.14 1.22
N THR A 26 15.79 2.51 0.92
CA THR A 26 14.60 2.56 1.78
C THR A 26 14.87 2.02 3.20
N SER A 27 15.64 0.94 3.30
CA SER A 27 16.00 0.32 4.57
C SER A 27 16.98 1.18 5.39
N ALA A 28 17.97 1.77 4.71
CA ALA A 28 18.92 2.70 5.33
C ALA A 28 18.20 3.94 5.88
N VAL A 29 17.34 4.59 5.08
CA VAL A 29 16.57 5.75 5.54
C VAL A 29 15.70 5.40 6.74
N ARG A 30 15.00 4.25 6.74
CA ARG A 30 14.22 3.79 7.92
C ARG A 30 15.07 3.70 9.18
N MET A 31 16.30 3.18 9.06
CA MET A 31 17.21 3.02 10.20
C MET A 31 17.62 4.39 10.78
N HIS A 32 17.98 5.35 9.93
CA HIS A 32 18.36 6.71 10.36
C HIS A 32 17.15 7.50 10.89
N LEU A 33 15.98 7.32 10.27
CA LEU A 33 14.75 7.98 10.67
C LEU A 33 14.26 7.50 12.03
N ALA A 34 14.41 6.22 12.36
CA ALA A 34 14.08 5.67 13.67
C ALA A 34 14.82 6.41 14.81
N LYS A 35 16.10 6.75 14.59
CA LYS A 35 16.97 7.48 15.53
C LYS A 35 16.72 9.00 15.55
N SER A 36 16.08 9.55 14.51
CA SER A 36 15.87 10.98 14.38
C SER A 36 14.84 11.53 15.38
N LYS A 37 15.14 12.74 15.90
CA LYS A 37 14.24 13.59 16.70
C LYS A 37 13.43 14.57 15.83
N ALA A 38 13.37 14.36 14.51
CA ALA A 38 12.52 15.15 13.61
C ALA A 38 11.09 15.26 14.16
N ILE A 39 10.40 16.37 13.81
CA ILE A 39 9.03 16.62 14.27
C ILE A 39 8.17 15.39 14.01
N TYR A 40 7.39 15.02 15.02
CA TYR A 40 6.58 13.82 15.09
C TYR A 40 5.86 13.53 13.76
N MET A 41 5.15 14.51 13.20
CA MET A 41 4.33 14.35 12.00
C MET A 41 5.11 13.92 10.75
N GLU A 42 6.18 14.65 10.39
CA GLU A 42 6.96 14.39 9.17
C GLU A 42 7.72 13.07 9.26
N LYS A 43 8.22 12.73 10.47
CA LYS A 43 8.86 11.43 10.74
C LYS A 43 7.90 10.28 10.49
N TYR A 44 6.69 10.32 11.07
CA TYR A 44 5.71 9.25 10.90
C TYR A 44 5.19 9.17 9.47
N PHE A 45 4.98 10.32 8.82
CA PHE A 45 4.57 10.34 7.41
C PHE A 45 5.60 9.64 6.51
N LEU A 46 6.88 10.00 6.62
CA LEU A 46 7.93 9.35 5.84
C LEU A 46 8.08 7.86 6.23
N MET A 47 8.00 7.50 7.51
CA MET A 47 8.04 6.10 7.95
C MET A 47 6.91 5.25 7.32
N ASP A 48 5.67 5.76 7.35
CA ASP A 48 4.53 5.08 6.72
C ASP A 48 4.71 4.97 5.21
N TRP A 49 5.22 6.03 4.59
CA TRP A 49 5.49 6.05 3.16
C TRP A 49 6.57 5.04 2.75
N LEU A 50 7.68 4.94 3.50
CA LEU A 50 8.74 3.96 3.29
C LEU A 50 8.24 2.52 3.51
N ARG A 51 7.36 2.31 4.49
CA ARG A 51 6.73 1.01 4.73
C ARG A 51 5.91 0.56 3.52
N VAL A 52 5.10 1.45 2.95
CA VAL A 52 4.34 1.17 1.72
C VAL A 52 5.27 0.86 0.55
N HIS A 53 6.40 1.56 0.43
CA HIS A 53 7.42 1.28 -0.59
C HIS A 53 8.02 -0.10 -0.45
N GLN A 54 8.44 -0.49 0.75
CA GLN A 54 8.99 -1.83 0.98
C GLN A 54 7.98 -2.92 0.63
N SER A 55 6.71 -2.73 1.00
CA SER A 55 5.63 -3.66 0.63
C SER A 55 5.45 -3.74 -0.89
N MET A 56 5.50 -2.60 -1.59
CA MET A 56 5.41 -2.56 -3.05
C MET A 56 6.60 -3.25 -3.73
N ILE A 57 7.83 -3.00 -3.26
CA ILE A 57 9.05 -3.63 -3.81
C ILE A 57 9.01 -5.15 -3.60
N ALA A 58 8.67 -5.59 -2.38
CA ALA A 58 8.51 -7.02 -2.09
C ALA A 58 7.45 -7.67 -3.00
N ASN A 59 6.35 -6.96 -3.28
CA ASN A 59 5.34 -7.45 -4.20
C ASN A 59 5.79 -7.46 -5.66
N LEU A 60 6.61 -6.51 -6.10
CA LEU A 60 7.19 -6.55 -7.45
C LEU A 60 8.12 -7.76 -7.60
N PHE A 61 8.94 -8.06 -6.58
CA PHE A 61 9.77 -9.26 -6.56
C PHE A 61 8.94 -10.55 -6.55
N SER A 62 7.81 -10.59 -5.82
CA SER A 62 6.92 -11.75 -5.87
C SER A 62 6.29 -11.96 -7.25
N LEU A 63 6.28 -10.93 -8.10
CA LEU A 63 5.80 -10.99 -9.48
C LEU A 63 6.91 -11.15 -10.51
N LYS A 64 8.15 -11.45 -10.10
CA LYS A 64 9.32 -11.55 -11.00
C LYS A 64 9.10 -12.49 -12.19
N GLY A 65 8.39 -13.60 -11.98
CA GLY A 65 8.05 -14.54 -13.05
C GLY A 65 7.22 -13.95 -14.19
N TYR A 66 6.55 -12.82 -13.97
CA TYR A 66 5.68 -12.17 -14.95
C TYR A 66 6.33 -10.97 -15.65
N TRP A 67 7.49 -10.50 -15.17
CA TRP A 67 8.21 -9.38 -15.78
C TRP A 67 8.57 -9.58 -17.26
N PRO A 68 8.91 -10.80 -17.75
CA PRO A 68 9.21 -11.02 -19.17
C PRO A 68 8.06 -10.64 -20.11
N ASN A 69 6.82 -10.62 -19.63
CA ASN A 69 5.63 -10.27 -20.40
C ASN A 69 5.35 -8.75 -20.46
N LEU A 70 6.17 -7.92 -19.81
CA LEU A 70 6.09 -6.48 -19.95
C LEU A 70 6.60 -6.05 -21.32
N SER A 71 5.97 -5.03 -21.91
CA SER A 71 6.54 -4.40 -23.09
C SER A 71 7.85 -3.68 -22.76
N GLU A 72 8.74 -3.54 -23.74
CA GLU A 72 10.01 -2.81 -23.58
C GLU A 72 9.80 -1.40 -23.00
N LEU A 73 8.74 -0.71 -23.43
CA LEU A 73 8.37 0.61 -22.92
C LEU A 73 7.98 0.54 -21.43
N GLN A 74 7.13 -0.42 -21.03
CA GLN A 74 6.75 -0.58 -19.62
C GLN A 74 7.93 -0.94 -18.74
N LEU A 75 8.84 -1.77 -19.25
CA LEU A 75 10.04 -2.18 -18.53
C LEU A 75 11.02 -0.98 -18.36
N SER A 76 11.25 -0.22 -19.42
CA SER A 76 12.08 1.00 -19.36
C SER A 76 11.48 2.03 -18.40
N ASP A 77 10.18 2.30 -18.52
CA ASP A 77 9.45 3.23 -17.64
C ASP A 77 9.57 2.79 -16.18
N LEU A 78 9.39 1.50 -15.89
CA LEU A 78 9.52 0.96 -14.53
C LEU A 78 10.92 1.20 -13.96
N ILE A 79 11.97 0.89 -14.73
CA ILE A 79 13.36 1.11 -14.33
C ILE A 79 13.59 2.59 -14.01
N ASP A 80 13.12 3.49 -14.87
CA ASP A 80 13.32 4.93 -14.71
C ASP A 80 12.57 5.46 -13.48
N PHE A 81 11.33 5.04 -13.25
CA PHE A 81 10.59 5.44 -12.06
C PHE A 81 11.19 4.87 -10.76
N VAL A 82 11.73 3.65 -10.80
CA VAL A 82 12.45 3.08 -9.65
C VAL A 82 13.69 3.91 -9.34
N LYS A 83 14.50 4.28 -10.35
CA LYS A 83 15.68 5.15 -10.17
C LYS A 83 15.31 6.55 -9.67
N GLN A 84 14.25 7.15 -10.21
CA GLN A 84 13.74 8.44 -9.74
C GLN A 84 13.25 8.38 -8.28
N SER A 85 12.77 7.22 -7.82
CA SER A 85 12.41 6.99 -6.42
C SER A 85 13.62 6.74 -5.53
N ASP A 86 14.65 6.10 -6.06
CA ASP A 86 15.86 5.73 -5.31
C ASP A 86 16.72 6.96 -4.99
N GLU A 87 16.90 7.86 -5.96
CA GLU A 87 17.82 9.00 -5.84
C GLU A 87 17.56 9.90 -4.60
N PRO A 88 16.33 10.36 -4.31
CA PRO A 88 16.06 11.14 -3.10
C PRO A 88 16.26 10.35 -1.81
N LEU A 89 15.99 9.04 -1.84
CA LEU A 89 16.18 8.16 -0.68
C LEU A 89 17.66 7.88 -0.41
N LYS A 90 18.45 7.74 -1.46
CA LYS A 90 19.91 7.60 -1.35
C LYS A 90 20.54 8.86 -0.77
N GLN A 91 20.18 10.03 -1.28
CA GLN A 91 20.64 11.31 -0.73
C GLN A 91 20.28 11.47 0.75
N LEU A 92 19.07 11.04 1.13
CA LEU A 92 18.67 10.98 2.53
C LEU A 92 19.53 10.00 3.34
N ALA A 93 19.76 8.79 2.83
CA ALA A 93 20.57 7.78 3.50
C ALA A 93 21.99 8.29 3.76
N ASP A 94 22.63 8.87 2.74
CA ASP A 94 23.99 9.44 2.81
C ASP A 94 24.07 10.58 3.84
N ALA A 95 23.06 11.46 3.88
CA ALA A 95 22.95 12.51 4.89
C ALA A 95 22.81 11.93 6.31
N GLY A 96 22.02 10.86 6.46
CA GLY A 96 21.82 10.12 7.70
C GLY A 96 23.07 9.39 8.18
N GLU A 97 23.88 8.86 7.26
CA GLU A 97 25.16 8.23 7.57
C GLU A 97 26.18 9.26 8.08
N THR A 98 26.28 10.40 7.40
CA THR A 98 27.22 11.49 7.75
C THR A 98 26.94 12.09 9.12
N THR A 99 25.67 12.26 9.47
CA THR A 99 25.25 12.99 10.69
C THR A 99 24.74 12.07 11.80
N GLY A 100 24.57 10.78 11.53
CA GLY A 100 23.94 9.79 12.42
C GLY A 100 22.42 9.92 12.56
N THR A 101 21.80 11.02 12.12
CA THR A 101 20.35 11.28 12.21
C THR A 101 19.85 12.21 11.10
N LEU A 102 18.62 12.03 10.63
CA LEU A 102 18.05 12.89 9.56
C LEU A 102 17.50 14.21 10.11
N ARG A 103 17.82 15.33 9.45
CA ARG A 103 17.23 16.65 9.78
C ARG A 103 15.84 16.77 9.16
N LYS A 104 15.02 17.66 9.73
CA LYS A 104 13.65 17.92 9.24
C LYS A 104 13.64 18.34 7.77
N GLN A 105 14.52 19.26 7.39
CA GLN A 105 14.53 19.83 6.05
C GLN A 105 14.85 18.76 4.99
N ASP A 106 15.82 17.89 5.27
CA ASP A 106 16.18 16.77 4.41
C ASP A 106 14.96 15.86 4.17
N VAL A 107 14.25 15.49 5.25
CA VAL A 107 13.03 14.68 5.19
C VAL A 107 11.96 15.33 4.32
N VAL A 108 11.68 16.62 4.51
CA VAL A 108 10.64 17.33 3.73
C VAL A 108 11.02 17.45 2.26
N SER A 109 12.29 17.77 1.97
CA SER A 109 12.80 17.91 0.61
C SER A 109 12.72 16.63 -0.21
N ALA A 110 12.82 15.46 0.44
CA ALA A 110 12.70 14.17 -0.23
C ALA A 110 11.25 13.78 -0.55
N LEU A 111 10.25 14.21 0.24
CA LEU A 111 8.87 13.72 0.11
C LEU A 111 8.21 14.08 -1.23
N LEU A 112 8.43 15.30 -1.72
CA LEU A 112 7.77 15.78 -2.94
C LEU A 112 8.28 15.06 -4.21
N PRO A 113 9.60 14.93 -4.46
CA PRO A 113 10.13 14.17 -5.60
C PRO A 113 9.63 12.74 -5.69
N LEU A 114 9.35 12.12 -4.54
CA LEU A 114 9.01 10.71 -4.45
C LEU A 114 7.55 10.40 -4.85
N HIS A 115 6.65 11.38 -4.81
CA HIS A 115 5.22 11.13 -5.00
C HIS A 115 4.86 10.66 -6.42
N TYR A 116 5.38 11.34 -7.45
CA TYR A 116 5.04 11.03 -8.84
C TYR A 116 5.60 9.67 -9.29
N PRO A 117 6.90 9.36 -9.12
CA PRO A 117 7.46 8.08 -9.51
C PRO A 117 6.77 6.91 -8.82
N PHE A 118 6.48 7.01 -7.52
CA PHE A 118 5.75 5.98 -6.79
C PHE A 118 4.38 5.67 -7.40
N LYS A 119 3.63 6.71 -7.79
CA LYS A 119 2.32 6.53 -8.45
C LYS A 119 2.45 5.77 -9.77
N GLN A 120 3.54 5.95 -10.51
CA GLN A 120 3.75 5.23 -11.77
C GLN A 120 4.20 3.79 -11.54
N ILE A 121 5.10 3.54 -10.58
CA ILE A 121 5.46 2.18 -10.17
C ILE A 121 4.21 1.41 -9.73
N TRP A 122 3.32 2.05 -8.97
CA TRP A 122 2.04 1.47 -8.58
C TRP A 122 1.21 1.03 -9.79
N LYS A 123 1.07 1.88 -10.82
CA LYS A 123 0.31 1.53 -12.04
C LYS A 123 0.93 0.35 -12.80
N ILE A 124 2.25 0.34 -12.95
CA ILE A 124 2.92 -0.76 -13.65
C ILE A 124 2.77 -2.06 -12.85
N ARG A 125 2.83 -2.01 -11.51
CA ARG A 125 2.51 -3.17 -10.66
C ARG A 125 1.11 -3.71 -10.95
N LEU A 126 0.11 -2.85 -11.11
CA LEU A 126 -1.26 -3.28 -11.46
C LEU A 126 -1.30 -3.94 -12.84
N ALA A 127 -0.55 -3.43 -13.82
CA ALA A 127 -0.43 -4.06 -15.13
C ALA A 127 0.20 -5.47 -15.03
N ILE A 128 1.24 -5.66 -14.20
CA ILE A 128 1.85 -6.99 -13.97
C ILE A 128 0.84 -7.94 -13.32
N HIS A 129 0.04 -7.47 -12.37
CA HIS A 129 -1.05 -8.28 -11.78
C HIS A 129 -2.11 -8.64 -12.80
N GLN A 130 -2.47 -7.73 -13.70
CA GLN A 130 -3.42 -8.02 -14.78
C GLN A 130 -2.87 -9.11 -15.70
N ILE A 131 -1.60 -9.01 -16.10
CA ILE A 131 -0.91 -10.05 -16.88
C ILE A 131 -0.97 -11.40 -16.15
N ARG A 132 -0.67 -11.42 -14.84
CA ARG A 132 -0.79 -12.65 -14.02
C ARG A 132 -2.21 -13.21 -14.08
N LEU A 133 -3.23 -12.39 -13.90
CA LEU A 133 -4.63 -12.83 -13.96
C LEU A 133 -5.02 -13.35 -15.34
N ASP A 134 -4.53 -12.73 -16.41
CA ASP A 134 -4.79 -13.16 -17.79
C ASP A 134 -4.14 -14.50 -18.11
N LEU A 135 -2.95 -14.77 -17.55
CA LEU A 135 -2.25 -16.05 -17.67
C LEU A 135 -2.90 -17.17 -16.85
N ILE A 136 -3.40 -16.85 -15.64
CA ILE A 136 -4.11 -17.83 -14.80
C ILE A 136 -5.51 -18.12 -15.37
N TYR A 137 -6.22 -17.08 -15.84
CA TYR A 137 -7.61 -17.16 -16.30
C TYR A 137 -7.77 -16.57 -17.72
N PRO A 138 -7.41 -17.34 -18.77
CA PRO A 138 -7.55 -16.90 -20.15
C PRO A 138 -9.03 -16.75 -20.55
N SER A 139 -9.34 -15.66 -21.27
CA SER A 139 -10.70 -15.32 -21.68
C SER A 139 -11.11 -16.06 -22.97
N GLY A 140 -11.38 -17.37 -22.90
CA GLY A 140 -11.96 -18.16 -24.00
C GLY A 140 -10.98 -19.10 -24.74
N SER A 141 -11.53 -19.95 -25.63
CA SER A 141 -10.94 -21.16 -26.28
C SER A 141 -9.63 -20.98 -27.07
N ASP A 142 -9.01 -19.82 -27.00
CA ASP A 142 -7.63 -19.64 -27.40
C ASP A 142 -6.76 -20.14 -26.24
N SER A 143 -6.54 -21.46 -26.20
CA SER A 143 -5.20 -21.92 -25.84
C SER A 143 -4.26 -21.05 -26.66
N PRO A 144 -3.36 -20.26 -26.04
CA PRO A 144 -2.56 -19.32 -26.80
C PRO A 144 -1.89 -20.12 -27.89
N SER A 145 -2.28 -19.86 -29.13
CA SER A 145 -1.51 -20.25 -30.30
C SER A 145 -0.17 -19.61 -30.04
N THR A 146 0.74 -20.41 -29.51
CA THR A 146 2.12 -20.05 -29.29
C THR A 146 2.69 -19.73 -30.65
N THR A 147 2.53 -18.49 -31.09
CA THR A 147 3.59 -17.79 -31.80
C THR A 147 4.64 -17.52 -30.73
N LEU A 148 5.30 -18.60 -30.31
CA LEU A 148 6.58 -18.58 -29.62
C LEU A 148 7.53 -17.89 -30.60
N VAL A 149 7.62 -16.57 -30.52
CA VAL A 149 8.93 -15.95 -30.62
C VAL A 149 9.74 -16.64 -29.53
N ASP A 150 10.82 -17.32 -29.91
CA ASP A 150 11.73 -18.05 -29.03
C ASP A 150 12.17 -17.15 -27.88
N THR A 151 11.35 -17.14 -26.84
CA THR A 151 11.62 -16.42 -25.60
C THR A 151 12.37 -17.44 -24.75
N PRO A 152 13.61 -17.17 -24.33
CA PRO A 152 14.34 -18.10 -23.48
C PRO A 152 13.49 -18.35 -22.24
N GLN A 153 13.05 -19.60 -22.14
CA GLN A 153 12.05 -20.09 -21.22
C GLN A 153 12.30 -19.52 -19.81
N ALA A 154 11.35 -18.71 -19.33
CA ALA A 154 11.14 -18.58 -17.88
C ALA A 154 11.02 -20.02 -17.36
N HIS A 155 11.94 -20.45 -16.49
CA HIS A 155 12.12 -21.83 -16.04
C HIS A 155 10.80 -22.66 -16.04
N LEU A 156 10.56 -23.32 -17.17
CA LEU A 156 9.44 -24.23 -17.37
C LEU A 156 9.88 -25.57 -16.79
N ILE A 157 9.37 -25.90 -15.61
CA ILE A 157 9.34 -27.29 -15.17
C ILE A 157 8.53 -28.06 -16.23
N PRO A 158 9.02 -29.18 -16.79
CA PRO A 158 8.22 -29.95 -17.72
C PRO A 158 6.99 -30.49 -16.98
N GLY A 159 5.81 -29.97 -17.30
CA GLY A 159 4.56 -30.28 -16.61
C GLY A 159 3.35 -29.82 -17.40
N ASP A 160 2.19 -30.35 -17.02
CA ASP A 160 0.90 -29.99 -17.60
C ASP A 160 0.62 -28.48 -17.39
N PRO A 161 0.45 -27.68 -18.46
CA PRO A 161 0.20 -26.25 -18.36
C PRO A 161 -1.08 -25.91 -17.57
N GLU A 162 -2.04 -26.84 -17.50
CA GLU A 162 -3.23 -26.65 -16.67
C GLU A 162 -2.92 -26.79 -15.18
N ALA A 163 -2.12 -27.80 -14.80
CA ALA A 163 -1.68 -27.99 -13.42
C ALA A 163 -0.84 -26.79 -12.92
N GLN A 164 -0.03 -26.19 -13.79
CA GLN A 164 0.73 -24.99 -13.46
C GLN A 164 -0.18 -23.77 -13.22
N ARG A 165 -1.21 -23.57 -14.05
CA ARG A 165 -2.20 -22.49 -13.84
C ARG A 165 -2.97 -22.67 -12.53
N GLN A 166 -3.37 -23.90 -12.22
CA GLN A 166 -4.05 -24.20 -10.95
C GLN A 166 -3.14 -23.93 -9.75
N ALA A 167 -1.87 -24.34 -9.81
CA ALA A 167 -0.90 -24.04 -8.75
C ALA A 167 -0.72 -22.53 -8.54
N GLU A 168 -0.65 -21.75 -9.63
CA GLU A 168 -0.55 -20.29 -9.55
C GLU A 168 -1.83 -19.61 -9.04
N ALA A 169 -3.00 -20.14 -9.40
CA ALA A 169 -4.28 -19.69 -8.84
C ALA A 169 -4.32 -19.90 -7.32
N LEU A 170 -3.90 -21.07 -6.85
CA LEU A 170 -3.83 -21.39 -5.41
C LEU A 170 -2.77 -20.53 -4.70
N ASN A 171 -1.65 -20.25 -5.35
CA ASN A 171 -0.65 -19.32 -4.82
C ASN A 171 -1.23 -17.91 -4.66
N LEU A 172 -1.95 -17.41 -5.67
CA LEU A 172 -2.68 -16.14 -5.60
C LEU A 172 -3.71 -16.15 -4.46
N ALA A 173 -4.47 -17.24 -4.29
CA ALA A 173 -5.43 -17.39 -3.20
C ALA A 173 -4.74 -17.28 -1.82
N ASN A 174 -3.60 -17.93 -1.64
CA ASN A 174 -2.81 -17.86 -0.42
C ASN A 174 -2.27 -16.45 -0.16
N GLU A 175 -1.75 -15.77 -1.19
CA GLU A 175 -1.31 -14.38 -1.10
C GLU A 175 -2.45 -13.43 -0.66
N LEU A 176 -3.64 -13.57 -1.25
CA LEU A 176 -4.80 -12.76 -0.93
C LEU A 176 -5.27 -12.99 0.51
N ARG A 177 -5.30 -14.25 0.97
CA ARG A 177 -5.64 -14.59 2.36
C ARG A 177 -4.62 -14.01 3.34
N ALA A 178 -3.32 -14.24 3.10
CA ALA A 178 -2.24 -13.74 3.95
C ALA A 178 -2.28 -12.20 4.07
N HIS A 179 -2.52 -11.51 2.95
CA HIS A 179 -2.69 -10.06 2.94
C HIS A 179 -3.96 -9.62 3.67
N GLY A 180 -5.09 -10.31 3.47
CA GLY A 180 -6.33 -10.03 4.21
C GLY A 180 -6.16 -10.17 5.73
N GLU A 181 -5.41 -11.15 6.18
CA GLU A 181 -5.12 -11.40 7.59
C GLU A 181 -4.14 -10.38 8.19
N SER A 182 -3.14 -9.94 7.42
CA SER A 182 -2.20 -8.91 7.87
C SER A 182 -2.88 -7.55 8.08
N LEU A 183 -3.87 -7.17 7.24
CA LEU A 183 -4.59 -5.89 7.35
C LEU A 183 -5.20 -5.65 8.73
N VAL A 184 -5.74 -6.68 9.38
CA VAL A 184 -6.35 -6.56 10.72
C VAL A 184 -5.28 -6.51 11.82
N THR A 185 -4.16 -7.21 11.60
CA THR A 185 -3.05 -7.33 12.55
C THR A 185 -2.24 -6.02 12.59
N ASP A 186 -1.97 -5.43 11.43
CA ASP A 186 -1.27 -4.15 11.27
C ASP A 186 -2.09 -2.96 11.80
N PHE A 187 -3.43 -3.01 11.64
CA PHE A 187 -4.31 -1.97 12.20
C PHE A 187 -4.23 -1.91 13.73
N LYS A 188 -4.08 -3.07 14.41
CA LYS A 188 -3.97 -3.11 15.88
C LYS A 188 -2.66 -2.50 16.39
N SER A 189 -1.58 -2.55 15.62
CA SER A 189 -0.23 -2.20 16.07
C SER A 189 0.17 -0.74 15.77
N HIS A 190 -0.31 -0.13 14.67
CA HIS A 190 0.28 1.14 14.19
C HIS A 190 -0.64 2.38 14.24
N HIS A 191 -1.96 2.24 14.05
CA HIS A 191 -2.86 3.41 14.00
C HIS A 191 -3.26 3.99 15.37
N LEU A 192 -2.86 3.35 16.47
CA LEU A 192 -2.99 3.92 17.81
C LEU A 192 -2.03 5.10 18.06
N ALA A 193 -0.96 5.23 17.27
CA ALA A 193 0.15 6.12 17.59
C ALA A 193 0.04 7.55 17.01
N THR A 194 -0.54 7.77 15.82
CA THR A 194 -0.13 8.96 15.04
C THR A 194 -0.93 10.25 15.25
N LYS A 195 -2.21 10.20 15.64
CA LYS A 195 -3.01 11.44 15.86
C LYS A 195 -3.68 11.53 17.23
N LEU A 196 -4.14 10.40 17.77
CA LEU A 196 -4.90 10.39 19.01
C LEU A 196 -4.11 10.94 20.21
N PRO A 197 -2.85 10.54 20.45
CA PRO A 197 -2.09 11.04 21.60
C PRO A 197 -1.81 12.54 21.54
N LEU A 198 -1.57 13.10 20.35
CA LEU A 198 -1.29 14.53 20.18
C LEU A 198 -2.55 15.36 20.44
N VAL A 199 -3.70 14.93 19.90
CA VAL A 199 -4.98 15.62 20.11
C VAL A 199 -5.46 15.47 21.54
N THR A 200 -5.34 14.27 22.15
CA THR A 200 -5.69 14.07 23.56
C THR A 200 -4.78 14.85 24.49
N ASN A 201 -3.46 14.83 24.29
CA ASN A 201 -2.52 15.56 25.16
C ASN A 201 -2.71 17.08 25.04
N SER A 202 -3.00 17.58 23.84
CA SER A 202 -3.29 19.01 23.63
C SER A 202 -4.63 19.42 24.24
N ALA A 203 -5.67 18.58 24.13
CA ALA A 203 -6.96 18.80 24.78
C ALA A 203 -6.84 18.76 26.31
N PHE A 204 -6.09 17.80 26.87
CA PHE A 204 -5.80 17.74 28.31
C PHE A 204 -4.98 18.93 28.80
N ALA A 205 -3.98 19.38 28.03
CA ALA A 205 -3.21 20.58 28.36
C ALA A 205 -4.07 21.84 28.33
N ALA A 206 -4.96 21.99 27.34
CA ALA A 206 -5.90 23.11 27.27
C ALA A 206 -6.91 23.11 28.42
N LEU A 207 -7.46 21.94 28.78
CA LEU A 207 -8.36 21.79 29.94
C LEU A 207 -7.63 22.04 31.27
N PHE A 208 -6.38 21.58 31.39
CA PHE A 208 -5.55 21.82 32.58
C PHE A 208 -5.20 23.30 32.74
N LEU A 209 -4.81 23.98 31.65
CA LEU A 209 -4.55 25.42 31.64
C LEU A 209 -5.81 26.24 31.92
N PHE A 210 -6.97 25.81 31.41
CA PHE A 210 -8.26 26.41 31.74
C PHE A 210 -8.57 26.27 33.24
N ALA A 211 -8.43 25.07 33.81
CA ALA A 211 -8.63 24.83 35.23
C ALA A 211 -7.65 25.62 36.12
N LEU A 212 -6.39 25.80 35.68
CA LEU A 212 -5.40 26.62 36.37
C LEU A 212 -5.74 28.11 36.30
N SER A 213 -6.18 28.60 35.13
CA SER A 213 -6.57 30.01 34.92
C SER A 213 -7.80 30.38 35.74
N GLY A 214 -8.75 29.46 35.94
CA GLY A 214 -9.90 29.66 36.83
C GLY A 214 -9.53 29.87 38.30
N ARG A 215 -8.34 29.42 38.73
CA ARG A 215 -7.79 29.64 40.08
C ARG A 215 -6.88 30.87 40.19
N LEU A 216 -6.40 31.42 39.08
CA LEU A 216 -5.42 32.51 39.04
C LEU A 216 -6.04 33.88 38.70
N VAL A 217 -7.31 33.92 38.29
CA VAL A 217 -8.02 35.15 37.87
C VAL A 217 -9.15 35.47 38.83
N GLU A 218 -8.81 35.77 40.08
CA GLU A 218 -9.75 36.36 41.05
C GLU A 218 -9.72 37.90 41.06
N ASP A 219 -8.79 38.56 40.35
CA ASP A 219 -8.51 39.99 40.61
C ASP A 219 -8.22 40.88 39.38
N ARG A 220 -8.83 40.60 38.21
CA ARG A 220 -8.73 41.50 37.03
C ARG A 220 -10.08 41.72 36.36
N SER A 221 -10.24 42.93 35.81
CA SER A 221 -11.49 43.46 35.23
C SER A 221 -12.32 42.44 34.44
N ASP A 222 -13.64 42.45 34.68
CA ASP A 222 -14.60 41.46 34.18
C ASP A 222 -14.47 41.18 32.68
N TYR A 223 -14.12 42.20 31.88
CA TYR A 223 -14.00 42.07 30.43
C TYR A 223 -12.82 41.18 29.98
N ALA A 224 -11.66 41.29 30.64
CA ALA A 224 -10.48 40.48 30.32
C ALA A 224 -10.71 39.00 30.69
N ASN A 225 -11.39 38.77 31.80
CA ASN A 225 -11.74 37.43 32.26
C ASN A 225 -12.77 36.76 31.33
N ILE A 226 -13.79 37.50 30.88
CA ILE A 226 -14.79 37.01 29.90
C ILE A 226 -14.11 36.66 28.57
N THR A 227 -13.22 37.52 28.07
CA THR A 227 -12.51 37.29 26.79
C THR A 227 -11.62 36.05 26.88
N LEU A 228 -10.85 35.92 27.96
CA LEU A 228 -10.00 34.75 28.21
C LEU A 228 -10.82 33.45 28.26
N LYS A 229 -11.91 33.43 29.03
CA LYS A 229 -12.82 32.28 29.12
C LYS A 229 -13.43 31.93 27.76
N ALA A 230 -13.85 32.92 26.98
CA ALA A 230 -14.37 32.71 25.63
C ALA A 230 -13.33 32.10 24.68
N THR A 231 -12.09 32.61 24.70
CA THR A 231 -10.98 32.04 23.90
C THR A 231 -10.69 30.59 24.30
N PHE A 232 -10.69 30.27 25.60
CA PHE A 232 -10.51 28.89 26.06
C PHE A 232 -11.66 27.97 25.63
N LEU A 233 -12.91 28.42 25.69
CA LEU A 233 -14.05 27.62 25.22
C LEU A 233 -13.96 27.34 23.71
N ILE A 234 -13.54 28.32 22.91
CA ILE A 234 -13.31 28.13 21.46
C ILE A 234 -12.20 27.10 21.22
N LEU A 235 -11.09 27.19 21.96
CA LEU A 235 -9.99 26.22 21.86
C LEU A 235 -10.45 24.81 22.25
N ILE A 236 -11.21 24.67 23.34
CA ILE A 236 -11.78 23.38 23.76
C ILE A 236 -12.69 22.81 22.67
N ALA A 237 -13.60 23.62 22.12
CA ALA A 237 -14.49 23.18 21.04
C ALA A 237 -13.71 22.75 19.79
N TYR A 238 -12.67 23.50 19.42
CA TYR A 238 -11.76 23.13 18.32
C TYR A 238 -11.06 21.79 18.57
N PHE A 239 -10.53 21.57 19.78
CA PHE A 239 -9.87 20.31 20.13
C PHE A 239 -10.85 19.13 20.18
N LEU A 240 -12.07 19.33 20.67
CA LEU A 240 -13.12 18.30 20.64
C LEU A 240 -13.51 17.93 19.21
N PHE A 241 -13.63 18.91 18.31
CA PHE A 241 -13.88 18.67 16.89
C PHE A 241 -12.76 17.86 16.24
N GLN A 242 -11.50 18.24 16.49
CA GLN A 242 -10.33 17.49 15.99
C GLN A 242 -10.27 16.07 16.57
N LEU A 243 -10.63 15.89 17.84
CA LEU A 243 -10.68 14.58 18.49
C LEU A 243 -11.75 13.70 17.85
N GLN A 244 -12.94 14.25 17.64
CA GLN A 244 -14.03 13.55 16.96
C GLN A 244 -13.64 13.18 15.52
N ALA A 245 -13.04 14.10 14.77
CA ALA A 245 -12.56 13.82 13.41
C ALA A 245 -11.53 12.68 13.40
N ALA A 246 -10.57 12.68 14.33
CA ALA A 246 -9.58 11.61 14.45
C ALA A 246 -10.20 10.26 14.85
N VAL A 247 -11.19 10.26 15.76
CA VAL A 247 -11.93 9.04 16.13
C VAL A 247 -12.73 8.50 14.95
N ASN A 248 -13.41 9.36 14.20
CA ASN A 248 -14.18 8.98 13.02
C ASN A 248 -13.28 8.43 11.91
N GLU A 249 -12.14 9.09 11.64
CA GLU A 249 -11.13 8.60 10.70
C GLU A 249 -10.64 7.20 11.10
N ARG A 250 -10.36 6.99 12.39
CA ARG A 250 -9.94 5.67 12.91
C ARG A 250 -11.00 4.59 12.76
N LEU A 251 -12.27 4.90 13.04
CA LEU A 251 -13.38 3.96 12.84
C LEU A 251 -13.51 3.58 11.37
N ARG A 252 -13.49 4.58 10.48
CA ARG A 252 -13.53 4.38 9.02
C ARG A 252 -12.38 3.49 8.54
N LEU A 253 -11.15 3.74 8.99
CA LEU A 253 -9.98 2.93 8.63
C LEU A 253 -10.13 1.47 9.13
N LYS A 254 -10.65 1.28 10.34
CA LYS A 254 -10.92 -0.06 10.90
C LYS A 254 -11.95 -0.81 10.07
N GLU A 255 -13.04 -0.15 9.70
CA GLU A 255 -14.12 -0.71 8.88
C GLU A 255 -13.62 -1.03 7.48
N SER A 256 -12.86 -0.13 6.85
CA SER A 256 -12.22 -0.35 5.56
C SER A 256 -11.29 -1.57 5.59
N ALA A 257 -10.45 -1.72 6.63
CA ALA A 257 -9.58 -2.89 6.76
C ALA A 257 -10.37 -4.20 6.90
N LYS A 258 -11.48 -4.18 7.67
CA LYS A 258 -12.36 -5.35 7.82
C LYS A 258 -13.09 -5.69 6.51
N ALA A 259 -13.59 -4.70 5.79
CA ALA A 259 -14.30 -4.89 4.52
C ALA A 259 -13.34 -5.45 3.44
N ARG A 260 -12.14 -4.87 3.31
CA ARG A 260 -11.07 -5.41 2.45
C ARG A 260 -10.70 -6.84 2.80
N ARG A 261 -10.48 -7.15 4.08
CA ARG A 261 -10.21 -8.52 4.53
C ARG A 261 -11.33 -9.48 4.11
N ARG A 262 -12.60 -9.10 4.31
CA ARG A 262 -13.74 -9.95 3.93
C ARG A 262 -13.71 -10.28 2.45
N LEU A 263 -13.48 -9.30 1.58
CA LEU A 263 -13.37 -9.52 0.14
C LEU A 263 -12.20 -10.45 -0.22
N LEU A 264 -11.00 -10.15 0.29
CA LEU A 264 -9.79 -10.93 -0.02
C LEU A 264 -9.89 -12.39 0.43
N VAL A 265 -10.45 -12.62 1.62
CA VAL A 265 -10.69 -13.98 2.14
C VAL A 265 -11.77 -14.68 1.32
N ALA A 266 -12.87 -14.00 0.97
CA ALA A 266 -13.93 -14.59 0.16
C ALA A 266 -13.43 -15.01 -1.24
N ILE A 267 -12.56 -14.20 -1.86
CA ILE A 267 -11.90 -14.55 -3.12
C ILE A 267 -11.01 -15.77 -2.95
N SER A 268 -10.17 -15.78 -1.91
CA SER A 268 -9.27 -16.90 -1.61
C SER A 268 -10.04 -18.20 -1.41
N ASP A 269 -11.07 -18.19 -0.55
CA ASP A 269 -11.93 -19.34 -0.27
C ASP A 269 -12.60 -19.86 -1.56
N TYR A 270 -12.98 -18.96 -2.46
CA TYR A 270 -13.58 -19.33 -3.73
C TYR A 270 -12.57 -19.99 -4.69
N ILE A 271 -11.37 -19.42 -4.85
CA ILE A 271 -10.32 -19.99 -5.71
C ILE A 271 -9.88 -21.36 -5.18
N ASP A 272 -9.74 -21.51 -3.86
CA ASP A 272 -9.43 -22.79 -3.23
C ASP A 272 -10.52 -23.82 -3.52
N ALA A 273 -11.80 -23.43 -3.37
CA ALA A 273 -12.94 -24.32 -3.62
C ALA A 273 -13.11 -24.70 -5.10
N SER A 274 -12.70 -23.84 -6.03
CA SER A 274 -12.71 -24.14 -7.46
C SER A 274 -11.43 -24.83 -7.95
N THR A 275 -10.48 -25.11 -7.04
CA THR A 275 -9.14 -25.63 -7.36
C THR A 275 -8.43 -24.84 -8.46
N GLY A 276 -8.67 -23.52 -8.53
CA GLY A 276 -8.11 -22.67 -9.57
C GLY A 276 -8.71 -22.86 -10.97
N ALA A 277 -9.89 -23.49 -11.10
CA ALA A 277 -10.57 -23.65 -12.39
C ALA A 277 -10.92 -22.30 -13.05
N SER A 278 -11.20 -22.36 -14.36
CA SER A 278 -11.56 -21.20 -15.17
C SER A 278 -12.67 -20.38 -14.52
N LEU A 279 -12.48 -19.06 -14.48
CA LEU A 279 -13.39 -18.13 -13.83
C LEU A 279 -14.33 -17.48 -14.82
N ASN A 280 -15.56 -17.22 -14.36
CA ASN A 280 -16.44 -16.25 -15.02
C ASN A 280 -15.70 -14.89 -15.10
N PRO A 281 -15.73 -14.18 -16.25
CA PRO A 281 -15.15 -12.85 -16.39
C PRO A 281 -15.51 -11.88 -15.27
N ALA A 282 -16.75 -11.91 -14.78
CA ALA A 282 -17.19 -11.05 -13.68
C ALA A 282 -16.44 -11.34 -12.36
N ILE A 283 -16.04 -12.59 -12.12
CA ILE A 283 -15.26 -12.95 -10.94
C ILE A 283 -13.81 -12.49 -11.11
N LYS A 284 -13.24 -12.64 -12.32
CA LYS A 284 -11.90 -12.11 -12.64
C LYS A 284 -11.82 -10.59 -12.41
N ASP A 285 -12.87 -9.84 -12.77
CA ASP A 285 -12.95 -8.40 -12.52
C ASP A 285 -13.00 -8.07 -11.03
N ILE A 286 -13.71 -8.86 -10.22
CA ILE A 286 -13.74 -8.70 -8.75
C ILE A 286 -12.35 -8.96 -8.15
N ILE A 287 -11.61 -9.94 -8.66
CA ILE A 287 -10.23 -10.22 -8.23
C ILE A 287 -9.31 -9.06 -8.62
N ALA A 288 -9.38 -8.57 -9.85
CA ALA A 288 -8.61 -7.42 -10.30
C ALA A 288 -8.87 -6.19 -9.42
N TYR A 289 -10.16 -5.90 -9.14
CA TYR A 289 -10.55 -4.83 -8.23
C TYR A 289 -9.94 -5.00 -6.84
N ALA A 290 -9.99 -6.22 -6.27
CA ALA A 290 -9.44 -6.50 -4.96
C ALA A 290 -7.91 -6.30 -4.92
N ILE A 291 -7.19 -6.74 -5.94
CA ILE A 291 -5.73 -6.55 -6.05
C ILE A 291 -5.38 -5.07 -6.20
N GLU A 292 -6.16 -4.32 -6.97
CA GLU A 292 -5.97 -2.89 -7.16
C GLU A 292 -6.14 -2.11 -5.85
N HIS A 293 -7.14 -2.49 -5.05
CA HIS A 293 -7.59 -1.73 -3.90
C HIS A 293 -7.15 -2.31 -2.55
N ARG A 294 -6.39 -3.41 -2.51
CA ARG A 294 -5.99 -4.08 -1.25
C ARG A 294 -5.27 -3.15 -0.27
N ASP A 295 -4.39 -2.27 -0.75
CA ASP A 295 -3.70 -1.28 0.09
C ASP A 295 -4.37 0.10 0.10
N ASN A 296 -5.50 0.29 -0.61
CA ASN A 296 -6.16 1.59 -0.70
C ASN A 296 -6.96 1.89 0.58
N VAL A 297 -6.34 2.62 1.50
CA VAL A 297 -6.97 3.06 2.76
C VAL A 297 -8.06 4.12 2.58
N GLN A 298 -8.14 4.76 1.41
CA GLN A 298 -9.13 5.79 1.11
C GLN A 298 -10.39 5.23 0.44
N ALA A 299 -10.37 3.97 -0.01
CA ALA A 299 -11.54 3.33 -0.60
C ALA A 299 -12.65 3.12 0.45
N GLU A 300 -13.88 3.40 0.04
CA GLU A 300 -15.05 3.34 0.92
C GLU A 300 -15.38 1.88 1.30
N PRO A 301 -15.62 1.57 2.59
CA PRO A 301 -15.90 0.20 3.04
C PRO A 301 -17.07 -0.46 2.31
N SER A 302 -18.09 0.32 1.97
CA SER A 302 -19.29 -0.15 1.27
C SER A 302 -19.00 -0.72 -0.12
N GLN A 303 -17.97 -0.24 -0.82
CA GLN A 303 -17.59 -0.76 -2.14
C GLN A 303 -17.05 -2.19 -2.04
N PHE A 304 -16.23 -2.47 -1.01
CA PHE A 304 -15.72 -3.82 -0.76
C PHE A 304 -16.82 -4.78 -0.30
N ASP A 305 -17.74 -4.28 0.53
CA ASP A 305 -18.88 -5.08 0.98
C ASP A 305 -19.80 -5.42 -0.20
N GLN A 306 -20.09 -4.45 -1.07
CA GLN A 306 -20.82 -4.69 -2.32
C GLN A 306 -20.12 -5.73 -3.19
N LYS A 307 -18.81 -5.59 -3.46
CA LYS A 307 -18.04 -6.56 -4.25
C LYS A 307 -18.01 -7.95 -3.61
N THR A 308 -18.04 -8.03 -2.29
CA THR A 308 -18.11 -9.31 -1.56
C THR A 308 -19.47 -9.99 -1.77
N GLU A 309 -20.57 -9.23 -1.70
CA GLU A 309 -21.91 -9.78 -1.97
C GLU A 309 -22.11 -10.13 -3.45
N GLU A 310 -21.58 -9.32 -4.38
CA GLU A 310 -21.53 -9.64 -5.81
C GLU A 310 -20.82 -10.98 -6.06
N LEU A 311 -19.66 -11.20 -5.43
CA LEU A 311 -18.93 -12.47 -5.51
C LEU A 311 -19.79 -13.62 -4.99
N LYS A 312 -20.39 -13.50 -3.80
CA LYS A 312 -21.24 -14.56 -3.23
C LYS A 312 -22.42 -14.90 -4.14
N ALA A 313 -23.06 -13.89 -4.73
CA ALA A 313 -24.17 -14.08 -5.66
C ALA A 313 -23.73 -14.84 -6.92
N LEU A 314 -22.58 -14.48 -7.50
CA LEU A 314 -22.01 -15.17 -8.66
C LEU A 314 -21.62 -16.63 -8.33
N VAL A 315 -21.08 -16.87 -7.14
CA VAL A 315 -20.73 -18.24 -6.70
C VAL A 315 -21.98 -19.09 -6.47
N ALA A 316 -23.03 -18.51 -5.88
CA ALA A 316 -24.29 -19.20 -5.65
C ALA A 316 -24.98 -19.60 -6.96
N SER A 317 -25.02 -18.70 -7.96
CA SER A 317 -25.60 -19.00 -9.27
C SER A 317 -24.81 -20.04 -10.07
N THR A 318 -23.50 -20.14 -9.84
CA THR A 318 -22.65 -21.15 -10.48
C THR A 318 -22.86 -22.55 -9.90
N LYS A 319 -23.33 -22.68 -8.65
CA LYS A 319 -23.64 -23.97 -7.99
C LYS A 319 -25.04 -24.52 -8.31
N SER A 320 -25.93 -23.72 -8.88
CA SER A 320 -27.32 -24.11 -9.20
C SER A 320 -27.52 -24.66 -10.62
N LEU A 321 -26.43 -24.81 -11.38
CA LEU A 321 -26.38 -25.44 -12.71
C LEU A 321 -25.73 -26.82 -12.58
#